data_AF-P74700-F1
#
_entry.id   AF-P74700-F1
#
_cell.length_a   1.000
_cell.length_b   1.000
_cell.length_c   1.000
_cell.angle_alpha   90.00
_cell.angle_beta   90.00
_cell.angle_gamma   90.00
#
_symmetry.space_group_name_H-M   'P 1'
#
loop_
_entity.id
_entity.type
_entity.pdbx_description
1 polymer ?
#
loop_
_entity_poly.entity_id
_entity_poly.type
_entity_poly.pdbx_seq_one_letter_code
_entity_poly.pdbx_strand_id
1 'polypeptide(L)' 'MTIKVVLAYSEYGESSENFVRVLEKENLEYVLAIRSDHGVWLGKEERVRANKWRKFEREFASGKSEVRYE' A
#
# COMPACT_ATOMS: atom_id res chain seq x y z
N MET A 1 5.51 15.80 -19.63
CA MET A 1 5.70 14.63 -18.76
C MET A 1 4.30 14.13 -18.40
N THR A 2 3.98 12.87 -18.68
CA THR A 2 2.64 12.30 -18.43
C THR A 2 2.76 11.29 -17.30
N ILE A 3 2.05 11.53 -16.19
CA ILE A 3 2.01 10.62 -15.05
C ILE A 3 0.95 9.56 -15.35
N LYS A 4 1.33 8.27 -15.29
CA LYS A 4 0.42 7.16 -15.59
C LYS A 4 -0.08 6.43 -14.34
N VAL A 5 0.78 6.34 -13.32
CA VAL A 5 0.51 5.59 -12.09
C VAL A 5 0.99 6.41 -10.88
N VAL A 6 0.19 6.44 -9.82
CA VAL A 6 0.52 7.09 -8.54
C VAL A 6 0.72 6.04 -7.44
N LEU A 7 1.80 6.16 -6.68
CA LEU A 7 2.01 5.41 -5.43
C LEU A 7 1.71 6.34 -4.25
N ALA A 8 0.72 5.98 -3.44
CA ALA A 8 0.26 6.79 -2.31
C ALA A 8 0.19 5.98 -1.01
N TYR A 9 0.16 6.69 0.12
CA TYR A 9 0.10 6.14 1.48
C TYR A 9 -1.30 6.35 2.08
N SER A 10 -1.78 5.44 2.93
CA SER A 10 -3.17 5.48 3.43
C SER A 10 -3.52 6.64 4.35
N GLU A 11 -2.55 7.33 4.96
CA GLU A 11 -2.85 8.61 5.63
C GLU A 11 -3.53 9.60 4.69
N TYR A 12 -3.26 9.53 3.38
CA TYR A 12 -3.95 10.34 2.39
C TYR A 12 -5.37 9.84 2.07
N GLY A 13 -5.64 8.54 2.24
CA GLY A 13 -6.98 7.95 2.10
C GLY A 13 -7.90 8.22 3.28
N GLU A 14 -7.33 8.47 4.47
CA GLU A 14 -8.07 8.81 5.70
C GLU A 14 -8.31 10.33 5.86
N SER A 15 -7.71 11.15 4.99
CA SER A 15 -7.98 12.59 4.93
C SER A 15 -9.45 12.86 4.57
N SER A 16 -10.08 13.79 5.30
CA SER A 16 -11.45 14.24 5.04
C SER A 16 -11.64 14.83 3.63
N GLU A 17 -10.55 15.25 2.99
CA GLU A 17 -10.49 15.54 1.56
C GLU A 17 -10.07 14.29 0.80
N ASN A 18 -11.03 13.71 0.08
CA ASN A 18 -10.98 12.36 -0.47
C ASN A 18 -9.97 12.25 -1.63
N PHE A 19 -8.70 12.05 -1.30
CA PHE A 19 -7.57 11.92 -2.22
C PHE A 19 -7.82 10.88 -3.33
N VAL A 20 -8.46 9.76 -2.98
CA VAL A 20 -8.83 8.72 -3.95
C VAL A 20 -9.78 9.25 -5.02
N ARG A 21 -10.76 10.09 -4.65
CA ARG A 21 -11.67 10.72 -5.62
C ARG A 21 -10.96 11.62 -6.61
N VAL A 22 -9.88 12.28 -6.20
CA VAL A 22 -9.09 13.12 -7.11
C VAL A 22 -8.39 12.23 -8.13
N LEU A 23 -7.80 11.11 -7.70
CA LEU A 23 -7.17 10.14 -8.61
C LEU A 23 -8.17 9.54 -9.60
N GLU A 24 -9.37 9.20 -9.13
CA GLU A 24 -10.47 8.71 -9.98
C GLU A 24 -10.90 9.76 -11.01
N LYS A 25 -11.09 11.01 -10.59
CA LYS A 25 -11.48 12.12 -11.50
C LYS A 25 -10.45 12.35 -12.60
N GLU A 26 -9.16 12.23 -12.27
CA GLU A 26 -8.06 12.39 -13.21
C GLU A 26 -7.76 11.11 -14.02
N ASN A 27 -8.54 10.04 -13.83
CA ASN A 27 -8.39 8.74 -14.50
C ASN A 27 -6.96 8.17 -14.41
N LEU A 28 -6.37 8.30 -13.21
CA LEU A 28 -5.03 7.82 -12.92
C LEU A 28 -5.08 6.43 -12.29
N GLU A 29 -4.24 5.52 -12.77
CA GLU A 29 -4.01 4.26 -12.06
C GLU A 29 -3.28 4.54 -10.74
N TYR A 30 -3.61 3.81 -9.67
CA TYR A 30 -2.97 4.04 -8.38
C TYR A 30 -2.76 2.77 -7.57
N VAL A 31 -1.71 2.80 -6.74
CA VAL A 31 -1.43 1.81 -5.70
C VAL A 31 -1.42 2.54 -4.37
N LEU A 32 -2.32 2.14 -3.46
CA LEU A 32 -2.44 2.72 -2.12
C LEU A 32 -1.88 1.76 -1.08
N ALA A 33 -0.82 2.15 -0.37
CA ALA A 33 -0.27 1.39 0.73
C ALA A 33 -1.05 1.68 2.02
N ILE A 34 -1.78 0.69 2.54
CA ILE A 34 -2.47 0.78 3.83
C ILE A 34 -1.47 0.53 4.95
N ARG A 35 -1.16 1.59 5.69
CA ARG A 35 -0.27 1.63 6.83
C ARG A 35 -0.85 2.52 7.92
N SER A 36 -1.99 2.10 8.40
CA SER A 36 -2.41 2.45 9.74
C SER A 36 -2.66 1.13 10.43
N ASP A 37 -2.32 1.11 11.70
CA ASP A 37 -2.65 0.16 12.75
C ASP A 37 -4.18 0.07 12.88
N HIS A 38 -4.81 -0.42 11.81
CA HIS A 38 -6.20 -0.79 11.78
C HIS A 38 -6.36 -1.95 12.75
N GLY A 39 -6.92 -1.66 13.91
CA GLY A 39 -7.33 -2.68 14.86
C GLY A 39 -8.34 -3.61 14.18
N VAL A 40 -7.95 -4.86 13.97
CA VAL A 40 -8.86 -5.90 13.49
C VAL A 40 -9.54 -6.51 14.70
N TRP A 41 -10.88 -6.58 14.70
CA TRP A 41 -11.62 -7.36 15.69
C TRP A 41 -11.37 -8.84 15.42
N LEU A 42 -10.70 -9.49 16.35
CA LEU A 42 -10.46 -10.93 16.33
C LEU A 42 -11.51 -11.64 17.18
N GLY A 43 -11.98 -12.80 16.69
CA GLY A 43 -12.76 -13.71 17.49
C GLY A 43 -11.97 -14.19 18.72
N LYS A 44 -12.67 -14.69 19.74
CA LYS A 44 -12.08 -15.06 21.05
C LYS A 44 -10.85 -15.97 20.97
N GLU A 45 -10.79 -16.83 19.94
CA GLU A 45 -9.73 -17.81 19.75
C GLU A 45 -8.72 -17.42 18.64
N GLU A 46 -8.91 -16.27 18.00
CA GLU A 46 -8.05 -15.78 16.93
C GLU A 46 -6.89 -14.94 17.50
N ARG A 47 -5.73 -14.99 16.83
CA ARG A 47 -4.55 -14.24 17.24
C ARG A 47 -3.78 -13.72 16.03
N VAL A 48 -3.24 -12.51 16.16
CA VAL A 48 -2.30 -11.97 15.19
C VAL A 48 -0.99 -12.77 15.28
N ARG A 49 -0.49 -13.24 14.14
CA ARG A 49 0.86 -13.79 14.01
C ARG A 49 1.69 -12.88 13.12
N ALA A 50 2.68 -12.22 13.70
CA ALA A 50 3.75 -11.60 12.92
C ALA A 50 4.80 -12.67 12.60
N ASN A 51 5.04 -12.93 11.31
CA ASN A 51 6.18 -13.75 10.90
C ASN A 51 7.47 -12.94 10.98
N LYS A 52 8.61 -13.62 11.10
CA LYS A 52 9.91 -12.96 10.94
C LYS A 52 10.03 -12.49 9.48
N TRP A 53 10.53 -11.28 9.32
CA TRP A 53 10.95 -10.73 8.03
C TRP A 53 11.75 -11.76 7.23
N ARG A 54 11.29 -12.06 6.02
CA ARG A 54 11.97 -12.94 5.06
C ARG A 54 12.50 -12.13 3.90
N LYS A 55 13.71 -12.49 3.48
CA LYS A 55 14.34 -11.93 2.29
C LYS A 55 13.60 -12.40 1.04
N PHE A 56 13.29 -11.49 0.14
CA PHE A 56 12.83 -11.81 -1.21
C PHE A 56 13.44 -10.83 -2.23
N GLU A 57 13.44 -11.23 -3.49
CA GLU A 57 13.90 -10.39 -4.59
C GLU A 57 12.69 -9.71 -5.24
N ARG A 58 12.73 -8.38 -5.31
CA ARG A 58 11.68 -7.57 -5.93
C ARG A 58 12.20 -7.01 -7.25
N GLU A 59 11.52 -7.37 -8.33
CA GLU A 59 11.72 -6.78 -9.65
C GLU A 59 10.76 -5.59 -9.83
N PHE A 60 11.29 -4.45 -10.28
CA PHE A 60 10.53 -3.24 -10.57
C PHE A 60 10.23 -3.16 -12.07
N ALA A 61 9.18 -2.41 -12.42
CA ALA A 61 8.80 -2.16 -13.81
C ALA A 61 9.91 -1.52 -14.67
N SER A 62 10.95 -0.95 -14.04
CA SER A 62 12.15 -0.45 -14.71
C SER A 62 13.17 -1.53 -15.07
N GLY A 63 12.90 -2.81 -14.76
CA GLY A 63 13.82 -3.95 -14.92
C GLY A 63 14.92 -4.02 -13.87
N LYS A 64 14.87 -3.18 -12.82
CA LYS A 64 15.80 -3.23 -11.70
C LYS A 64 15.30 -4.24 -10.66
N SER A 65 16.23 -4.99 -10.07
CA SER A 65 15.95 -5.90 -8.96
C SER A 65 16.60 -5.41 -7.67
N GLU A 66 15.87 -5.51 -6.56
CA GLU A 66 16.38 -5.21 -5.23
C GLU A 66 16.00 -6.30 -4.23
N VAL A 67 16.87 -6.52 -3.25
CA VAL A 67 16.55 -7.35 -2.09
C VAL A 67 15.66 -6.55 -1.14
N ARG A 68 14.49 -7.10 -0.81
CA ARG A 68 13.55 -6.56 0.16
C ARG A 68 13.25 -7.59 1.25
N TYR A 69 12.63 -7.13 2.32
CA TYR A 69 12.21 -7.94 3.45
C TYR A 69 10.71 -7.74 3.67
N GLU A 70 9.95 -8.82 3.85
CA GLU A 70 8.52 -8.83 4.23
C GLU A 70 8.20 -9.86 5.32
#